data_AF-A0A8J5FDZ5-F1
#
_entry.id   AF-A0A8J5FDZ5-F1
#
_cell.length_a   1.000
_cell.length_b   1.000
_cell.length_c   1.000
_cell.angle_alpha   90.00
_cell.angle_beta   90.00
_cell.angle_gamma   90.00
#
_symmetry.space_group_name_H-M   'P 1'
#
loop_
_entity.id
_entity.type
_entity.pdbx_description
1 polymer ?
#
loop_
_entity_poly.entity_id
_entity_poly.type
_entity_poly.pdbx_seq_one_letter_code
_entity_poly.pdbx_strand_id
1 'polypeptide(L)'
;MMKALEKVEKEIKKSLLRSDKKNMALLLAEFDNINKKLGIRKEDLPKYEEQLELKIAKEDLEGLKKDALEAMEIQLKREEFKDEEMVDVKSLDIRNFL
;
A
#
# COMPACT_ATOMS: atom_id res chain seq x y z
N MET A 1 -10.90 3.95 -25.99
CA MET A 1 -12.25 4.49 -25.68
C MET A 1 -12.29 6.01 -25.76
N MET A 2 -11.53 6.76 -24.97
CA MET A 2 -11.53 8.25 -25.02
C MET A 2 -11.22 8.85 -26.40
N LYS A 3 -10.22 8.34 -27.14
CA LYS A 3 -9.84 8.84 -28.48
C LYS A 3 -10.93 8.71 -29.54
N ALA A 4 -11.79 7.69 -29.45
CA ALA A 4 -12.89 7.50 -30.39
C ALA A 4 -14.02 8.49 -30.13
N LEU A 5 -14.28 8.77 -28.85
CA LEU A 5 -15.26 9.76 -28.41
C LEU A 5 -14.88 11.17 -28.83
N GLU A 6 -13.60 11.55 -28.67
CA GLU A 6 -13.09 12.86 -29.11
C GLU A 6 -13.24 13.08 -30.63
N LYS A 7 -13.07 12.03 -31.44
CA LYS A 7 -13.24 12.12 -32.89
C LYS A 7 -14.71 12.40 -33.26
N VAL A 8 -15.64 11.70 -32.61
CA VAL A 8 -17.07 11.90 -32.83
C VAL A 8 -17.52 13.29 -32.35
N GLU A 9 -17.06 13.75 -31.18
CA GLU A 9 -17.38 15.10 -30.65
C GLU A 9 -16.87 16.23 -31.56
N LYS A 10 -15.71 16.05 -32.21
CA LYS A 10 -15.17 16.98 -33.22
C LYS A 10 -16.00 17.00 -34.51
N GLU A 11 -16.46 15.84 -34.98
CA GLU A 11 -17.29 15.72 -36.18
C GLU A 11 -18.67 16.35 -35.99
N ILE A 12 -19.31 16.13 -34.84
CA ILE A 12 -20.65 16.67 -34.56
C ILE A 12 -20.63 18.08 -33.93
N LYS A 13 -19.44 18.64 -33.66
CA LYS A 13 -19.21 19.93 -32.99
C LYS A 13 -20.01 20.13 -31.70
N LYS A 14 -20.33 19.03 -31.01
CA LYS A 14 -21.17 19.00 -29.81
C LYS A 14 -20.53 18.05 -28.80
N SER A 15 -20.36 18.54 -27.58
CA SER A 15 -19.89 17.73 -26.45
C SER A 15 -20.92 16.62 -26.18
N LEU A 16 -20.52 15.36 -26.31
CA LEU A 16 -21.31 14.19 -25.94
C LEU A 16 -21.21 13.94 -24.44
N LEU A 17 -20.03 14.22 -23.87
CA LEU A 17 -19.87 14.31 -22.42
C LEU A 17 -20.50 15.61 -21.93
N ARG A 18 -21.57 15.49 -21.14
CA ARG A 18 -22.12 16.62 -20.40
C ARG A 18 -21.12 16.94 -19.29
N SER A 19 -20.42 18.08 -19.37
CA SER A 19 -19.50 18.48 -18.29
C SER A 19 -20.35 18.84 -17.07
N ASP A 20 -20.50 17.91 -16.14
CA ASP A 20 -21.37 18.09 -14.99
C ASP A 20 -20.63 18.75 -13.81
N LYS A 21 -19.89 19.82 -14.13
CA LYS A 21 -19.05 20.54 -13.16
C LYS A 21 -19.85 21.08 -11.98
N LYS A 22 -21.10 21.47 -12.22
CA LYS A 22 -22.00 22.00 -11.18
C LYS A 22 -22.46 20.91 -10.21
N ASN A 23 -22.90 19.76 -10.71
CA ASN A 23 -23.31 18.67 -9.83
C ASN A 23 -22.11 18.03 -9.14
N MET A 24 -20.95 17.97 -9.79
CA MET A 24 -19.71 17.50 -9.17
C MET A 24 -19.27 18.43 -8.02
N ALA A 25 -19.37 19.75 -8.20
CA ALA A 25 -19.10 20.70 -7.12
C ALA A 25 -20.08 20.56 -5.95
N LEU A 26 -21.37 20.33 -6.23
CA LEU A 26 -22.38 20.06 -5.21
C LEU A 26 -22.04 18.79 -4.41
N LEU A 27 -21.70 17.71 -5.12
CA LEU A 27 -21.32 16.43 -4.54
C LEU A 27 -20.08 16.55 -3.65
N LEU A 28 -19.06 17.28 -4.09
CA LEU A 28 -17.86 17.54 -3.29
C LEU A 28 -18.17 18.32 -2.00
N ALA A 29 -19.07 19.30 -2.06
CA ALA A 29 -19.52 20.05 -0.89
C ALA A 29 -20.31 19.17 0.10
N GLU A 30 -21.13 18.24 -0.40
CA GLU A 30 -21.80 17.24 0.44
C GLU A 30 -20.80 16.30 1.12
N PHE A 31 -19.79 15.82 0.39
CA PHE A 31 -18.71 15.02 0.96
C PHE A 31 -17.95 15.79 2.04
N ASP A 32 -17.62 17.05 1.83
CA ASP A 32 -16.93 17.87 2.83
C ASP A 32 -17.78 18.06 4.09
N ASN A 33 -19.10 18.20 3.95
CA ASN A 33 -20.02 18.27 5.09
C ASN A 33 -20.10 16.95 5.86
N ILE A 34 -20.13 15.82 5.16
CA ILE A 34 -20.13 14.49 5.76
C ILE A 34 -18.80 14.23 6.47
N ASN A 35 -17.67 14.53 5.83
CA ASN A 35 -16.33 14.36 6.39
C ASN A 35 -16.16 15.17 7.68
N LYS A 36 -16.65 16.42 7.71
CA LYS A 36 -16.68 17.23 8.94
C LYS A 36 -17.51 16.59 10.05
N LYS A 37 -18.68 16.01 9.73
CA LYS A 37 -19.52 15.31 10.71
C LYS A 37 -18.86 14.04 11.26
N LEU A 38 -18.13 13.32 10.40
CA LEU A 38 -17.40 12.10 10.75
C LEU A 38 -16.04 12.37 11.41
N GLY A 39 -15.62 13.64 11.52
CA GLY A 39 -14.30 14.02 12.03
C GLY A 39 -13.14 13.63 11.11
N ILE A 40 -13.42 13.30 9.86
CA ILE A 40 -12.42 12.95 8.84
C ILE A 40 -11.82 14.26 8.32
N ARG A 41 -10.54 14.46 8.62
CA ARG A 41 -9.76 15.60 8.14
C ARG A 41 -8.89 15.13 6.98
N LYS A 42 -8.96 15.81 5.83
CA LYS A 42 -8.12 15.48 4.67
C LYS A 42 -6.63 15.66 4.98
N GLU A 43 -6.32 16.53 5.92
CA GLU A 43 -4.97 16.80 6.41
C GLU A 43 -4.36 15.60 7.16
N ASP A 44 -5.19 14.71 7.71
CA ASP A 44 -4.72 13.49 8.36
C ASP A 44 -4.48 12.35 7.36
N LEU A 45 -4.89 12.51 6.09
CA LEU A 45 -4.74 11.48 5.06
C LEU A 45 -3.29 11.01 4.88
N PRO A 46 -2.27 11.89 4.79
CA PRO A 46 -0.88 11.45 4.66
C PRO A 46 -0.42 10.61 5.86
N LYS A 47 -0.92 10.92 7.06
CA LYS A 47 -0.60 10.15 8.26
C LYS A 47 -1.20 8.74 8.21
N TYR A 48 -2.43 8.60 7.71
CA TYR A 48 -3.05 7.29 7.54
C TYR A 48 -2.37 6.46 6.45
N GLU A 49 -1.93 7.11 5.36
CA GLU A 49 -1.16 6.47 4.29
C GLU A 49 0.17 5.94 4.83
N GLU A 50 0.94 6.75 5.57
CA GLU A 50 2.20 6.33 6.20
C GLU A 50 1.99 5.17 7.18
N GLN A 51 0.93 5.21 8.00
CA GLN A 51 0.59 4.12 8.91
C GLN A 51 0.23 2.83 8.18
N LEU A 52 -0.47 2.93 7.05
CA LEU A 52 -0.85 1.79 6.23
C LEU A 52 0.39 1.16 5.58
N GLU A 53 1.26 1.98 4.98
CA GLU A 53 2.51 1.51 4.38
C GLU A 53 3.39 0.83 5.42
N LEU A 54 3.52 1.41 6.62
CA LEU A 54 4.29 0.82 7.71
C LEU A 54 3.69 -0.50 8.20
N LYS A 55 2.36 -0.64 8.17
CA LYS A 55 1.69 -1.90 8.53
C LYS A 55 1.96 -2.99 7.49
N ILE A 56 1.87 -2.65 6.20
CA ILE A 56 2.18 -3.56 5.10
C ILE A 56 3.65 -4.01 5.21
N ALA A 57 4.59 -3.07 5.39
CA ALA A 57 6.01 -3.39 5.52
C ALA A 57 6.32 -4.31 6.72
N LYS A 58 5.60 -4.16 7.84
CA LYS A 58 5.73 -5.05 8.99
C LYS A 58 5.23 -6.46 8.69
N GLU A 59 4.09 -6.57 8.02
CA GLU A 59 3.49 -7.86 7.64
C GLU A 59 4.40 -8.60 6.64
N ASP A 60 4.94 -7.90 5.65
CA ASP A 60 5.92 -8.44 4.71
C ASP A 60 7.20 -8.91 5.43
N LEU A 61 7.70 -8.13 6.39
CA LEU A 61 8.88 -8.49 7.19
C LEU A 61 8.63 -9.73 8.07
N GLU A 62 7.46 -9.84 8.68
CA GLU A 62 7.07 -11.02 9.46
C GLU A 62 6.97 -12.27 8.58
N GLY A 63 6.43 -12.14 7.37
CA GLY A 63 6.41 -13.21 6.37
C GLY A 63 7.83 -13.67 6.01
N LEU A 64 8.70 -12.74 5.62
CA LEU A 64 10.10 -13.05 5.29
C LEU A 64 10.85 -13.71 6.45
N LYS A 65 10.62 -13.24 7.67
CA LYS A 65 11.22 -13.83 8.87
C LYS A 65 10.76 -15.28 9.07
N LYS A 66 9.47 -15.55 8.85
CA LYS A 66 8.92 -16.90 8.96
C LYS A 66 9.54 -17.83 7.91
N ASP A 67 9.58 -17.41 6.66
CA ASP A 67 10.17 -18.19 5.56
C ASP A 67 11.65 -18.50 5.82
N ALA A 68 12.41 -17.52 6.33
CA ALA A 68 13.80 -17.72 6.70
C ALA A 68 13.97 -18.73 7.85
N LEU A 69 13.13 -18.65 8.90
CA LEU A 69 13.18 -19.61 10.00
C LEU A 69 12.81 -21.03 9.55
N GLU A 70 11.79 -21.19 8.72
CA GLU A 70 11.42 -22.49 8.16
C GLU A 70 12.55 -23.09 7.31
N ALA A 71 13.21 -22.28 6.49
CA ALA A 71 14.37 -22.72 5.72
C ALA A 71 15.55 -23.14 6.62
N MET A 72 15.83 -22.38 7.69
CA MET A 72 16.86 -22.71 8.68
C MET A 72 16.55 -24.03 9.39
N GLU A 73 15.30 -24.23 9.84
CA GLU A 73 14.86 -25.47 10.48
C GLU A 73 14.96 -26.69 9.55
N ILE A 74 14.66 -26.52 8.27
CA ILE A 74 14.82 -27.58 7.28
C ILE A 74 16.31 -27.92 7.07
N GLN A 75 17.18 -26.90 7.06
CA GLN A 75 18.63 -27.08 6.93
C GLN A 75 19.20 -27.90 8.10
N LEU A 76 18.80 -27.60 9.35
CA LEU A 76 19.25 -28.33 10.55
C LEU A 76 18.85 -29.80 10.60
N LYS A 77 17.76 -30.17 9.92
CA LYS A 77 17.31 -31.57 9.87
C LYS A 77 18.22 -32.45 9.01
N ARG A 78 19.15 -31.87 8.24
CA ARG A 78 20.11 -32.62 7.42
C ARG A 78 21.23 -33.16 8.31
N GLU A 79 21.64 -34.41 8.07
CA GLU A 79 22.70 -35.11 8.82
C GLU A 79 24.01 -34.30 8.92
N GLU A 80 24.31 -33.48 7.91
CA GLU A 80 25.53 -32.66 7.81
C GLU A 80 25.59 -31.50 8.83
N PHE A 81 24.45 -31.09 9.39
CA PHE A 81 24.32 -29.89 10.23
C PHE A 81 23.81 -30.19 11.64
N LYS A 82 23.76 -31.47 12.05
CA LYS A 82 23.22 -31.88 13.37
C LYS A 82 24.06 -31.41 14.56
N ASP A 83 25.35 -31.19 14.35
CA ASP A 83 26.29 -30.75 15.38
C ASP A 83 26.51 -29.23 15.38
N GLU A 84 25.87 -28.49 14.46
CA GLU A 84 25.99 -27.03 14.36
C GLU A 84 24.88 -26.32 15.16
N GLU A 85 25.30 -25.37 16.01
CA GLU A 85 24.37 -24.54 16.78
C GLU A 85 23.78 -23.42 15.90
N MET A 86 22.47 -23.23 15.97
CA MET A 86 21.79 -22.15 15.27
C MET A 86 22.30 -20.78 15.73
N VAL A 87 22.76 -19.98 14.79
CA VAL A 87 23.21 -18.60 15.06
C VAL A 87 22.02 -17.73 15.46
N ASP A 88 22.15 -16.99 16.56
CA ASP A 88 21.15 -16.00 16.96
C ASP A 88 21.08 -14.87 15.92
N VAL A 89 19.92 -14.73 15.28
CA VAL A 89 19.68 -13.72 14.24
C VAL A 89 19.93 -12.30 14.75
N LYS A 90 19.76 -12.03 16.06
CA LYS A 90 20.06 -10.71 16.64
C LYS A 90 21.56 -10.41 16.71
N SER A 91 22.39 -11.44 16.82
CA SER A 91 23.85 -11.29 16.81
C SER A 91 24.37 -10.87 15.43
N LEU A 92 23.65 -11.21 14.36
CA LEU A 92 23.98 -10.90 12.96
C LEU A 92 23.58 -9.49 12.51
N ASP A 93 22.99 -8.67 13.39
CA ASP A 93 22.67 -7.29 13.06
C ASP A 93 23.95 -6.51 12.74
N ILE A 94 24.03 -5.97 11.52
CA ILE A 94 25.20 -5.23 11.02
C ILE A 94 25.57 -4.07 11.96
N ARG A 95 24.60 -3.51 12.69
CA ARG A 95 24.84 -2.46 13.69
C ARG A 95 25.70 -2.91 14.87
N ASN A 96 25.81 -4.21 15.12
CA ASN A 96 26.71 -4.76 16.14
C ASN A 96 28.16 -4.88 15.64
N PHE A 97 28.41 -4.70 14.34
CA PHE A 97 29.71 -4.85 13.69
C PHE A 97 30.35 -3.51 13.25
N LEU A 98 29.68 -2.39 13.49
CA LEU A 98 30.15 -1.02 13.24
C LEU A 98 30.52 -0.34 14.56
#